data_AF-H2C8M9-F1
#
_entry.id   AF-H2C8M9-F1
#
_cell.length_a   1.000
_cell.length_b   1.000
_cell.length_c   1.000
_cell.angle_alpha   90.00
_cell.angle_beta   90.00
_cell.angle_gamma   90.00
#
_symmetry.space_group_name_H-M   'P 1'
#
loop_
_entity.id
_entity.type
_entity.pdbx_description
1 polymer ?
#
loop_
_entity_poly.entity_id
_entity_poly.type
_entity_poly.pdbx_seq_one_letter_code
_entity_poly.pdbx_strand_id
1 'polypeptide(L)'
;MVEVKRFIFPRYSREIETELESHDLKRAYSFGSTRLGNLRVLGKGKTGVVVLVEGNMALKIRRVDSPKESLELEARLQLWAEGVAPKVFDYGRNFILMEFVPGRHLTRDESPEVLMDLLERARRLEELKIEHRELVHPWKNVLVTRERTYILDYDSASMRESAFNVNKILNAYGLHELARRYKRREMSFEEVISLILQLFRPS
;
A
#
# COMPACT_ATOMS: atom_id res chain seq x y z
N MET A 1 -13.98 15.38 14.87
CA MET A 1 -12.56 15.56 14.50
C MET A 1 -11.76 16.07 15.69
N VAL A 2 -10.48 15.74 15.78
CA VAL A 2 -9.55 16.20 16.82
C VAL A 2 -8.31 16.83 16.17
N GLU A 3 -7.54 17.63 16.92
CA GLU A 3 -6.30 18.24 16.43
C GLU A 3 -5.29 17.18 15.97
N VAL A 4 -4.60 17.44 14.85
CA VAL A 4 -3.66 16.49 14.23
C VAL A 4 -2.51 16.10 15.16
N LYS A 5 -2.08 17.03 16.03
CA LYS A 5 -0.99 16.83 16.98
C LYS A 5 -1.19 15.65 17.92
N ARG A 6 -2.46 15.27 18.17
CA ARG A 6 -2.81 14.11 19.00
C ARG A 6 -2.50 12.77 18.32
N PHE A 7 -2.27 12.76 17.02
CA PHE A 7 -1.89 11.57 16.24
C PHE A 7 -0.37 11.47 16.01
N ILE A 8 0.40 12.50 16.39
CA ILE A 8 1.87 12.44 16.36
C ILE A 8 2.33 11.45 17.43
N PHE A 9 3.03 10.39 16.99
CA PHE A 9 3.32 9.20 17.78
C PHE A 9 4.82 8.83 17.69
N PRO A 10 5.43 8.25 18.74
CA PRO A 10 4.88 7.95 20.08
C PRO A 10 4.86 9.15 21.03
N ARG A 11 5.59 10.21 20.69
CA ARG A 11 5.65 11.45 21.45
C ARG A 11 5.39 12.62 20.51
N TYR A 12 4.92 13.72 21.06
CA TYR A 12 4.72 14.95 20.31
C TYR A 12 6.03 15.44 19.67
N SER A 13 5.93 16.04 18.48
CA SER A 13 7.01 16.72 17.77
C SER A 13 6.49 18.01 17.16
N ARG A 14 7.08 19.14 17.55
CA ARG A 14 6.73 20.45 17.01
C ARG A 14 7.07 20.58 15.53
N GLU A 15 8.18 19.98 15.08
CA GLU A 15 8.58 19.95 13.66
C GLU A 15 7.47 19.33 12.80
N ILE A 16 6.95 18.18 13.21
CA ILE A 16 5.90 17.46 12.46
C ILE A 16 4.60 18.26 12.47
N GLU A 17 4.20 18.81 13.62
CA GLU A 17 2.99 19.64 13.71
C GLU A 17 3.10 20.88 12.80
N THR A 18 4.21 21.62 12.87
CA THR A 18 4.42 22.82 12.07
C THR A 18 4.38 22.54 10.57
N GLU A 19 4.97 21.43 10.11
CA GLU A 19 4.88 21.01 8.70
C GLU A 19 3.44 20.65 8.32
N LEU A 20 2.72 19.88 9.14
CA LEU A 20 1.32 19.55 8.84
C LEU A 20 0.46 20.83 8.77
N GLU A 21 0.65 21.78 9.68
CA GLU A 21 -0.08 23.04 9.69
C GLU A 21 0.21 23.93 8.48
N SER A 22 1.45 23.94 7.97
CA SER A 22 1.81 24.71 6.77
C SER A 22 1.18 24.16 5.47
N HIS A 23 0.70 22.92 5.52
CA HIS A 23 -0.08 22.27 4.45
C HIS A 23 -1.59 22.21 4.77
N ASP A 24 -2.06 23.02 5.73
CA ASP A 24 -3.46 23.07 6.20
C ASP A 24 -4.01 21.76 6.79
N LEU A 25 -3.14 20.83 7.18
CA LEU A 25 -3.49 19.54 7.78
C LEU A 25 -3.63 19.65 9.30
N LYS A 26 -4.63 20.40 9.78
CA LYS A 26 -4.75 20.78 11.21
C LYS A 26 -5.57 19.79 12.05
N ARG A 27 -6.46 19.01 11.42
CA ARG A 27 -7.41 18.13 12.12
C ARG A 27 -7.59 16.80 11.38
N ALA A 28 -7.90 15.76 12.15
CA ALA A 28 -8.21 14.43 11.63
C ALA A 28 -9.36 13.77 12.40
N TYR A 29 -9.96 12.75 11.82
CA TYR A 29 -11.00 11.95 12.47
C TYR A 29 -10.36 10.86 13.33
N SER A 30 -10.84 10.72 14.56
CA SER A 30 -10.58 9.53 15.37
C SER A 30 -11.45 8.39 14.84
N PHE A 31 -10.94 7.68 13.83
CA PHE A 31 -11.69 6.70 13.07
C PHE A 31 -10.75 5.59 12.56
N GLY A 32 -11.28 4.37 12.45
CA GLY A 32 -10.54 3.20 11.98
C GLY A 32 -10.48 2.06 12.99
N SER A 33 -9.96 0.92 12.54
CA SER A 33 -9.91 -0.32 13.33
C SER A 33 -8.80 -0.33 14.38
N THR A 34 -7.72 0.44 14.16
CA THR A 34 -6.52 0.42 15.00
C THR A 34 -6.62 1.44 16.13
N ARG A 35 -6.26 1.04 17.36
CA ARG A 35 -6.18 1.95 18.52
C ARG A 35 -4.83 2.64 18.61
N LEU A 36 -4.84 3.95 18.88
CA LEU A 36 -3.69 4.79 19.19
C LEU A 36 -3.99 5.54 20.51
N GLY A 37 -3.65 4.91 21.64
CA GLY A 37 -4.10 5.39 22.95
C GLY A 37 -5.63 5.39 23.06
N ASN A 38 -6.22 6.55 23.32
CA ASN A 38 -7.67 6.75 23.36
C ASN A 38 -8.29 7.11 22.00
N LEU A 39 -7.48 7.21 20.94
CA LEU A 39 -7.92 7.53 19.58
C LEU A 39 -7.99 6.27 18.71
N ARG A 40 -8.71 6.38 17.59
CA ARG A 40 -8.74 5.39 16.51
C ARG A 40 -8.12 5.93 15.24
N VAL A 41 -7.39 5.07 14.53
CA VAL A 41 -6.65 5.39 13.30
C VAL A 41 -6.90 4.30 12.25
N LEU A 42 -6.71 4.65 10.98
CA LEU A 42 -6.86 3.71 9.86
C LEU A 42 -5.78 2.63 9.91
N GLY A 43 -4.55 3.01 10.24
CA GLY A 43 -3.43 2.08 10.36
C GLY A 43 -2.29 2.63 11.20
N LYS A 44 -1.45 1.73 11.72
CA LYS A 44 -0.20 2.09 12.40
C LYS A 44 0.88 1.09 12.00
N GLY A 45 1.91 1.59 11.33
CA GLY A 45 3.08 0.82 10.90
C GLY A 45 4.34 1.20 11.68
N LYS A 46 5.49 0.72 11.20
CA LYS A 46 6.81 1.07 11.76
C LYS A 46 7.19 2.52 11.51
N THR A 47 6.78 3.08 10.39
CA THR A 47 7.23 4.40 9.90
C THR A 47 6.18 5.48 10.01
N GLY A 48 4.89 5.12 10.13
CA GLY A 48 3.81 6.11 10.20
C GLY A 48 2.54 5.63 10.88
N VAL A 49 1.68 6.61 11.16
CA VAL A 49 0.27 6.46 11.58
C VAL A 49 -0.59 6.99 10.43
N VAL A 50 -1.60 6.23 10.02
CA VAL A 50 -2.53 6.63 8.94
C VAL A 50 -3.86 7.02 9.56
N VAL A 51 -4.33 8.24 9.28
CA VAL A 51 -5.59 8.80 9.80
C VAL A 51 -6.49 9.25 8.66
N LEU A 52 -7.79 9.37 8.92
CA LEU A 52 -8.74 9.96 7.98
C LEU A 52 -8.81 11.48 8.23
N VAL A 53 -8.79 12.29 7.17
CA VAL A 53 -8.94 13.76 7.23
C VAL A 53 -10.13 14.23 6.39
N GLU A 54 -10.41 15.53 6.38
CA GLU A 54 -11.47 16.13 5.56
C GLU A 54 -11.29 15.80 4.07
N GLY A 55 -12.40 15.83 3.32
CA GLY A 55 -12.41 15.44 1.91
C GLY A 55 -12.33 13.93 1.67
N ASN A 56 -12.53 13.11 2.70
CA ASN A 56 -12.35 11.64 2.65
C ASN A 56 -10.97 11.27 2.11
N MET A 57 -9.93 11.85 2.70
CA MET A 57 -8.54 11.55 2.36
C MET A 57 -7.85 10.82 3.52
N ALA A 58 -6.86 9.99 3.18
CA ALA A 58 -5.98 9.37 4.16
C ALA A 58 -4.71 10.20 4.31
N LEU A 59 -4.29 10.44 5.54
CA LEU A 59 -3.05 11.12 5.88
C LEU A 59 -2.13 10.16 6.62
N LYS A 60 -1.00 9.79 6.01
CA LYS A 60 0.09 9.10 6.71
C LYS A 60 0.96 10.16 7.37
N ILE A 61 1.13 10.08 8.68
CA ILE A 61 2.00 10.93 9.49
C ILE A 61 3.20 10.11 9.91
N ARG A 62 4.43 10.59 9.68
CA ARG A 62 5.65 9.92 10.09
C ARG A 62 5.70 9.78 11.60
N ARG A 63 6.08 8.60 12.07
CA ARG A 63 6.34 8.38 13.50
C ARG A 63 7.64 9.08 13.90
N VAL A 64 7.66 9.66 15.09
CA VAL A 64 8.86 10.32 15.65
C VAL A 64 9.99 9.32 15.88
N ASP A 65 9.66 8.06 16.17
CA ASP A 65 10.61 6.95 16.32
C ASP A 65 10.82 6.15 15.03
N SER A 66 10.38 6.68 13.88
CA SER A 66 10.62 6.05 12.59
C SER A 66 12.12 5.96 12.30
N PRO A 67 12.63 4.82 11.80
CA PRO A 67 14.01 4.72 11.30
C PRO A 67 14.23 5.51 10.00
N LYS A 68 13.15 6.04 9.39
CA LYS A 68 13.21 6.86 8.19
C LYS A 68 13.20 8.34 8.58
N GLU A 69 14.11 9.09 7.98
CA GLU A 69 14.23 10.55 8.18
C GLU A 69 13.21 11.35 7.39
N SER A 70 12.63 10.77 6.33
CA SER A 70 11.65 11.39 5.44
C SER A 70 10.70 10.34 4.84
N LEU A 71 9.46 10.75 4.55
CA LEU A 71 8.46 9.96 3.79
C LEU A 71 8.46 10.29 2.29
N GLU A 72 9.25 11.25 1.81
CA GLU A 72 9.22 11.71 0.42
C GLU A 72 9.60 10.61 -0.58
N LEU A 73 10.54 9.72 -0.23
CA LEU A 73 10.89 8.59 -1.10
C LEU A 73 9.71 7.63 -1.26
N GLU A 74 9.00 7.34 -0.17
CA GLU A 74 7.79 6.52 -0.21
C GLU A 74 6.72 7.20 -1.08
N ALA A 75 6.46 8.49 -0.85
CA ALA A 75 5.49 9.26 -1.62
C ALA A 75 5.81 9.28 -3.12
N ARG A 76 7.09 9.44 -3.49
CA ARG A 76 7.54 9.43 -4.89
C ARG A 76 7.35 8.08 -5.56
N LEU A 77 7.67 6.98 -4.87
CA LEU A 77 7.44 5.63 -5.39
C LEU A 77 5.94 5.35 -5.54
N GLN A 78 5.13 5.82 -4.59
CA GLN A 78 3.67 5.72 -4.66
C GLN A 78 3.10 6.54 -5.83
N LEU A 79 3.59 7.75 -6.06
CA LEU A 79 3.22 8.60 -7.21
C LEU A 79 3.55 7.93 -8.54
N TRP A 80 4.72 7.32 -8.68
CA TRP A 80 5.08 6.59 -9.90
C TRP A 80 4.22 5.34 -10.11
N ALA A 81 3.70 4.76 -9.03
CA ALA A 81 2.77 3.65 -9.04
C ALA A 81 1.30 4.08 -9.20
N GLU A 82 1.01 5.24 -9.81
CA GLU A 82 -0.35 5.67 -10.11
C GLU A 82 -1.12 4.60 -10.91
N GLY A 83 -2.39 4.36 -10.55
CA GLY A 83 -3.21 3.27 -11.10
C GLY A 83 -2.96 1.89 -10.45
N VAL A 84 -1.97 1.79 -9.56
CA VAL A 84 -1.72 0.62 -8.69
C VAL A 84 -1.90 1.00 -7.22
N ALA A 85 -1.32 2.11 -6.80
CA ALA A 85 -1.43 2.67 -5.46
C ALA A 85 -2.66 3.59 -5.29
N PRO A 86 -3.01 3.95 -4.04
CA PRO A 86 -3.84 5.12 -3.77
C PRO A 86 -3.18 6.39 -4.32
N LYS A 87 -3.98 7.28 -4.94
CA LYS A 87 -3.46 8.54 -5.50
C LYS A 87 -2.88 9.43 -4.40
N VAL A 88 -1.67 9.95 -4.61
CA VAL A 88 -1.07 10.95 -3.71
C VAL A 88 -1.52 12.36 -4.14
N PHE A 89 -1.94 13.18 -3.18
CA PHE A 89 -2.37 14.55 -3.40
C PHE A 89 -1.30 15.56 -2.98
N ASP A 90 -0.62 15.30 -1.86
CA ASP A 90 0.43 16.15 -1.32
C ASP A 90 1.35 15.31 -0.44
N TYR A 91 2.60 15.73 -0.25
CA TYR A 91 3.53 15.05 0.63
C TYR A 91 4.65 15.99 1.08
N GLY A 92 5.26 15.63 2.19
CA GLY A 92 6.43 16.31 2.73
C GLY A 92 7.36 15.32 3.43
N ARG A 93 8.29 15.86 4.21
CA ARG A 93 9.23 15.06 5.00
C ARG A 93 8.48 14.17 5.99
N ASN A 94 7.47 14.70 6.67
CA ASN A 94 6.78 13.99 7.74
C ASN A 94 5.36 13.51 7.38
N PHE A 95 4.90 13.66 6.14
CA PHE A 95 3.55 13.24 5.79
C PHE A 95 3.36 12.81 4.33
N ILE A 96 2.29 12.05 4.09
CA ILE A 96 1.73 11.74 2.77
C ILE A 96 0.22 11.90 2.86
N LEU A 97 -0.35 12.83 2.09
CA LEU A 97 -1.79 12.97 1.89
C LEU A 97 -2.19 12.23 0.63
N MET A 98 -3.14 11.30 0.74
CA MET A 98 -3.51 10.39 -0.34
C MET A 98 -4.99 10.02 -0.32
N GLU A 99 -5.45 9.41 -1.41
CA GLU A 99 -6.78 8.82 -1.56
C GLU A 99 -7.09 7.89 -0.39
N PHE A 100 -8.23 8.10 0.26
CA PHE A 100 -8.79 7.10 1.14
C PHE A 100 -9.50 6.04 0.29
N VAL A 101 -9.01 4.81 0.35
CA VAL A 101 -9.61 3.67 -0.35
C VAL A 101 -10.58 2.95 0.59
N PRO A 102 -11.91 3.03 0.40
CA PRO A 102 -12.89 2.36 1.24
C PRO A 102 -13.03 0.87 0.87
N GLY A 103 -11.90 0.16 0.85
CA GLY A 103 -11.81 -1.26 0.52
C GLY A 103 -11.68 -2.16 1.75
N ARG A 104 -11.92 -3.45 1.54
CA ARG A 104 -11.55 -4.48 2.53
C ARG A 104 -10.13 -4.95 2.28
N HIS A 105 -9.46 -5.49 3.29
CA HIS A 105 -8.21 -6.21 3.06
C HIS A 105 -8.43 -7.45 2.20
N LEU A 106 -7.43 -7.77 1.38
CA LEU A 106 -7.35 -9.00 0.61
C LEU A 106 -7.40 -10.22 1.53
N THR A 107 -8.23 -11.21 1.19
CA THR A 107 -8.36 -12.49 1.91
C THR A 107 -7.60 -13.59 1.20
N ARG A 108 -7.36 -14.72 1.86
CA ARG A 108 -6.69 -15.87 1.22
C ARG A 108 -7.55 -16.51 0.14
N ASP A 109 -8.85 -16.56 0.42
CA ASP A 109 -9.86 -17.07 -0.49
C ASP A 109 -10.46 -15.87 -1.24
N GLU A 110 -9.91 -15.60 -2.41
CA GLU A 110 -10.36 -14.52 -3.30
C GLU A 110 -10.87 -15.13 -4.59
N SER A 111 -11.76 -14.40 -5.27
CA SER A 111 -12.21 -14.83 -6.58
C SER A 111 -11.05 -14.75 -7.59
N PRO A 112 -11.10 -15.54 -8.68
CA PRO A 112 -10.11 -15.47 -9.73
C PRO A 112 -9.96 -14.05 -10.29
N GLU A 113 -11.05 -13.29 -10.39
CA GLU A 113 -11.07 -11.91 -10.88
C GLU A 113 -10.24 -10.98 -10.01
N VAL A 114 -10.36 -11.08 -8.68
CA VAL A 114 -9.57 -10.28 -7.74
C VAL A 114 -8.09 -10.66 -7.81
N LEU A 115 -7.77 -11.96 -7.91
CA LEU A 115 -6.39 -12.42 -8.06
C LEU A 115 -5.78 -11.94 -9.38
N MET A 116 -6.53 -11.99 -10.50
CA MET A 116 -6.07 -11.51 -11.79
C MET A 116 -5.78 -10.01 -11.76
N ASP A 117 -6.70 -9.20 -11.24
CA ASP A 117 -6.46 -7.76 -11.12
C ASP A 117 -5.23 -7.47 -10.26
N LEU A 118 -5.05 -8.17 -9.13
CA LEU A 118 -3.85 -8.01 -8.28
C LEU A 118 -2.56 -8.37 -9.03
N LEU A 119 -2.57 -9.45 -9.82
CA LEU A 119 -1.42 -9.85 -10.64
C LEU A 119 -1.09 -8.81 -11.72
N GLU A 120 -2.10 -8.20 -12.34
CA GLU A 120 -1.92 -7.08 -13.27
C GLU A 120 -1.32 -5.85 -12.58
N ARG A 121 -1.81 -5.48 -11.38
CA ARG A 121 -1.22 -4.39 -10.58
C ARG A 121 0.25 -4.67 -10.24
N ALA A 122 0.57 -5.90 -9.87
CA ALA A 122 1.93 -6.31 -9.58
C ALA A 122 2.83 -6.28 -10.82
N ARG A 123 2.31 -6.73 -11.97
CA ARG A 123 3.00 -6.66 -13.26
C ARG A 123 3.30 -5.21 -13.65
N ARG A 124 2.34 -4.31 -13.43
CA ARG A 124 2.54 -2.87 -13.68
C ARG A 124 3.66 -2.27 -12.83
N LEU A 125 3.78 -2.65 -11.56
CA LEU A 125 4.94 -2.25 -10.75
C LEU A 125 6.27 -2.78 -11.31
N GLU A 126 6.29 -4.00 -11.84
CA GLU A 126 7.50 -4.56 -12.46
C GLU A 126 7.91 -3.78 -13.72
N GLU A 127 6.96 -3.36 -14.55
CA GLU A 127 7.22 -2.49 -15.72
C GLU A 127 7.80 -1.14 -15.33
N LEU A 128 7.33 -0.59 -14.20
CA LEU A 128 7.85 0.64 -13.61
C LEU A 128 9.17 0.42 -12.85
N LYS A 129 9.69 -0.81 -12.83
CA LYS A 129 10.90 -1.21 -12.08
C LYS A 129 10.78 -0.96 -10.57
N ILE A 130 9.56 -0.94 -10.03
CA ILE A 130 9.30 -0.77 -8.60
C ILE A 130 9.14 -2.16 -7.98
N GLU A 131 10.06 -2.56 -7.10
CA GLU A 131 9.90 -3.74 -6.27
C GLU A 131 9.20 -3.38 -4.96
N HIS A 132 8.08 -4.05 -4.69
CA HIS A 132 7.38 -3.96 -3.42
C HIS A 132 7.66 -5.19 -2.56
N ARG A 133 8.45 -5.04 -1.49
CA ARG A 133 8.96 -6.18 -0.72
C ARG A 133 7.88 -6.90 0.07
N GLU A 134 6.91 -6.15 0.60
CA GLU A 134 5.84 -6.71 1.44
C GLU A 134 4.76 -7.49 0.67
N LEU A 135 4.85 -7.60 -0.67
CA LEU A 135 3.92 -8.43 -1.46
C LEU A 135 4.13 -9.94 -1.26
N VAL A 136 5.15 -10.34 -0.50
CA VAL A 136 5.25 -11.72 0.03
C VAL A 136 4.12 -12.06 1.00
N HIS A 137 3.48 -11.04 1.59
CA HIS A 137 2.34 -11.15 2.51
C HIS A 137 1.24 -10.15 2.12
N PRO A 138 0.58 -10.34 0.96
CA PRO A 138 -0.29 -9.33 0.35
C PRO A 138 -1.53 -9.00 1.20
N TRP A 139 -1.98 -9.92 2.06
CA TRP A 139 -3.19 -9.79 2.90
C TRP A 139 -3.24 -8.52 3.78
N LYS A 140 -2.09 -7.95 4.14
CA LYS A 140 -2.01 -6.72 4.95
C LYS A 140 -1.92 -5.45 4.13
N ASN A 141 -1.37 -5.56 2.92
CA ASN A 141 -0.94 -4.42 2.11
C ASN A 141 -1.68 -4.35 0.77
N VAL A 142 -2.76 -5.11 0.61
CA VAL A 142 -3.66 -5.03 -0.53
C VAL A 142 -5.07 -4.77 -0.02
N LEU A 143 -5.70 -3.73 -0.56
CA LEU A 143 -7.13 -3.49 -0.43
C LEU A 143 -7.86 -3.91 -1.70
N VAL A 144 -9.07 -4.41 -1.52
CA VAL A 144 -9.99 -4.82 -2.58
C VAL A 144 -11.21 -3.92 -2.50
N THR A 145 -11.50 -3.20 -3.59
CA THR A 145 -12.77 -2.48 -3.77
C THR A 145 -13.68 -3.26 -4.73
N ARG A 146 -14.84 -2.69 -5.08
CA ARG A 146 -15.70 -3.26 -6.14
C ARG A 146 -15.09 -3.15 -7.54
N GLU A 147 -14.14 -2.24 -7.71
CA GLU A 147 -13.60 -1.87 -9.02
C GLU A 147 -12.26 -2.55 -9.28
N ARG A 148 -11.35 -2.51 -8.29
CA ARG A 148 -10.00 -3.04 -8.43
C ARG A 148 -9.31 -3.22 -7.07
N THR A 149 -8.12 -3.79 -7.14
CA THR A 149 -7.18 -3.89 -6.03
C THR A 149 -6.27 -2.65 -5.97
N TYR A 150 -5.82 -2.36 -4.75
CA TYR A 150 -4.89 -1.27 -4.44
C TYR A 150 -3.76 -1.83 -3.58
N ILE A 151 -2.52 -1.59 -4.01
CA ILE A 151 -1.33 -1.96 -3.22
C ILE A 151 -0.98 -0.78 -2.30
N LEU A 152 -0.79 -1.06 -1.02
CA LEU A 152 -0.50 -0.09 0.03
C LEU A 152 0.94 -0.24 0.56
N ASP A 153 1.39 0.80 1.27
CA ASP A 153 2.63 0.84 2.07
C ASP A 153 3.93 0.66 1.29
N TYR A 154 4.31 1.73 0.58
CA TYR A 154 5.51 1.79 -0.26
C TYR A 154 6.80 2.04 0.55
N ASP A 155 6.77 2.02 1.88
CA ASP A 155 7.94 2.26 2.74
C ASP A 155 9.09 1.26 2.50
N SER A 156 8.72 0.03 2.11
CA SER A 156 9.66 -1.04 1.77
C SER A 156 10.01 -1.10 0.28
N ALA A 157 9.37 -0.26 -0.54
CA ALA A 157 9.51 -0.30 -1.99
C ALA A 157 10.85 0.30 -2.43
N SER A 158 11.36 -0.16 -3.57
CA SER A 158 12.62 0.33 -4.13
C SER A 158 12.70 0.11 -5.64
N MET A 159 13.56 0.86 -6.32
CA MET A 159 13.83 0.65 -7.74
C MET A 159 14.72 -0.59 -7.96
N ARG A 160 14.33 -1.44 -8.90
CA ARG A 160 15.02 -2.69 -9.28
C ARG A 160 14.85 -2.97 -10.77
N GLU A 161 15.97 -3.22 -11.46
CA GLU A 161 15.97 -3.66 -12.87
C GLU A 161 15.19 -4.95 -13.10
N SER A 162 15.09 -5.80 -12.08
CA SER A 162 14.25 -7.01 -12.10
C SER A 162 13.44 -7.07 -10.82
N ALA A 163 12.33 -6.34 -10.80
CA ALA A 163 11.31 -6.48 -9.78
C ALA A 163 10.52 -7.77 -10.03
N PHE A 164 10.28 -8.54 -8.96
CA PHE A 164 9.56 -9.83 -9.02
C PHE A 164 8.32 -9.78 -8.14
N ASN A 165 7.41 -8.85 -8.38
CA ASN A 165 6.18 -8.66 -7.61
C ASN A 165 5.12 -9.73 -7.92
N VAL A 166 4.97 -10.09 -9.20
CA VAL A 166 4.05 -11.17 -9.64
C VAL A 166 4.48 -12.48 -9.00
N ASN A 167 5.79 -12.79 -9.03
CA ASN A 167 6.34 -13.97 -8.36
C ASN A 167 6.03 -14.02 -6.85
N LYS A 168 6.06 -12.87 -6.14
CA LYS A 168 5.74 -12.83 -4.70
C LYS A 168 4.28 -13.22 -4.45
N ILE A 169 3.35 -12.69 -5.24
CA ILE A 169 1.91 -13.01 -5.12
C ILE A 169 1.64 -14.46 -5.48
N LEU A 170 2.19 -14.97 -6.59
CA LEU A 170 2.04 -16.38 -6.97
C LEU A 170 2.49 -17.32 -5.85
N ASN A 171 3.63 -17.02 -5.21
CA ASN A 171 4.09 -17.79 -4.04
C ASN A 171 3.15 -17.65 -2.83
N ALA A 172 2.60 -16.46 -2.56
CA ALA A 172 1.69 -16.23 -1.45
C ALA A 172 0.38 -17.05 -1.58
N TYR A 173 -0.04 -17.34 -2.80
CA TYR A 173 -1.19 -18.19 -3.14
C TYR A 173 -0.83 -19.68 -3.35
N GLY A 174 0.42 -20.09 -3.07
CA GLY A 174 0.84 -21.50 -3.20
C GLY A 174 1.10 -21.97 -4.64
N LEU A 175 1.08 -21.07 -5.62
CA LEU A 175 1.34 -21.36 -7.04
C LEU A 175 2.86 -21.39 -7.32
N HIS A 176 3.61 -22.16 -6.53
CA HIS A 176 5.07 -22.13 -6.50
C HIS A 176 5.72 -22.46 -7.86
N GLU A 177 5.15 -23.41 -8.59
CA GLU A 177 5.67 -23.83 -9.88
C GLU A 177 5.50 -22.73 -10.94
N LEU A 178 4.31 -22.10 -11.00
CA LEU A 178 4.07 -20.92 -11.85
C LEU A 178 5.02 -19.77 -11.47
N ALA A 179 5.17 -19.51 -10.17
CA ALA A 179 6.07 -18.47 -9.68
C ALA A 179 7.51 -18.71 -10.12
N ARG A 180 7.99 -19.95 -10.02
CA ARG A 180 9.34 -20.37 -10.43
C ARG A 180 9.55 -20.15 -11.93
N ARG A 181 8.63 -20.66 -12.76
CA ARG A 181 8.70 -20.54 -14.23
C ARG A 181 8.64 -19.09 -14.69
N TYR A 182 7.74 -18.29 -14.12
CA TYR A 182 7.65 -16.85 -14.39
C TYR A 182 8.97 -16.13 -14.08
N LYS A 183 9.53 -16.34 -12.87
CA LYS A 183 10.78 -15.70 -12.44
C LYS A 183 11.97 -16.06 -13.34
N ARG A 184 12.01 -17.29 -13.85
CA ARG A 184 13.05 -17.78 -14.77
C ARG A 184 12.82 -17.36 -16.22
N ARG A 185 11.73 -16.64 -16.51
CA ARG A 185 11.30 -16.27 -17.87
C ARG A 185 11.06 -17.49 -18.77
N GLU A 186 10.69 -18.61 -18.16
CA GLU A 186 10.24 -19.85 -18.83
C GLU A 186 8.74 -19.77 -19.19
N MET A 187 8.08 -18.67 -18.79
CA MET A 187 6.65 -18.41 -19.01
C MET A 187 6.40 -16.90 -19.05
N SER A 188 5.57 -16.43 -19.97
CA SER A 188 5.11 -15.04 -20.05
C SER A 188 4.06 -14.74 -18.98
N PHE A 189 3.76 -13.45 -18.77
CA PHE A 189 2.69 -13.06 -17.86
C PHE A 189 1.32 -13.55 -18.34
N GLU A 190 1.08 -13.48 -19.65
CA GLU A 190 -0.17 -13.90 -20.31
C GLU A 190 -0.38 -15.42 -20.17
N GLU A 191 0.69 -16.21 -20.29
CA GLU A 191 0.64 -17.66 -20.06
C GLU A 191 0.30 -17.99 -18.60
N VAL A 192 0.86 -17.25 -17.62
CA VAL A 192 0.51 -17.40 -16.20
C VAL A 192 -0.98 -17.14 -15.98
N ILE A 193 -1.51 -16.03 -16.51
CA ILE A 193 -2.93 -15.67 -16.37
C ILE A 193 -3.84 -16.73 -17.02
N SER A 194 -3.50 -17.20 -18.21
CA SER A 194 -4.25 -18.26 -18.90
C SER A 194 -4.34 -19.55 -18.08
N LEU A 195 -3.23 -19.98 -17.48
CA LEU A 195 -3.21 -21.18 -16.64
C LEU A 195 -4.01 -20.99 -15.34
N ILE A 196 -3.91 -19.83 -14.70
CA ILE A 196 -4.72 -19.52 -13.51
C ILE A 196 -6.21 -19.58 -13.84
N LEU A 197 -6.63 -18.98 -14.95
CA LEU A 197 -8.01 -19.04 -15.41
C LEU A 197 -8.50 -20.48 -15.62
N GLN A 198 -7.66 -21.36 -16.17
CA GLN A 198 -8.00 -22.77 -16.36
C GLN A 198 -8.18 -23.52 -15.03
N LEU A 199 -7.37 -23.20 -14.00
CA LEU A 199 -7.48 -23.81 -12.67
C LEU A 199 -8.80 -23.47 -11.97
N PHE A 200 -9.38 -22.31 -12.27
CA PHE A 200 -10.59 -21.82 -11.63
C PHE A 200 -11.87 -21.99 -12.45
N ARG A 201 -11.81 -22.63 -13.63
CA ARG A 201 -13.03 -23.01 -14.36
C ARG A 201 -13.77 -24.10 -13.59
N PRO A 202 -15.08 -23.96 -13.34
CA PRO A 202 -15.88 -25.08 -12.86
C PRO A 202 -15.82 -26.22 -13.87
N SER A 203 -15.66 -27.44 -13.35
CA SER A 203 -15.72 -28.69 -14.14
C SER A 203 -17.07 -28.88 -14.80
#